data_AF-A0A9E2HM92-F1
#
_entry.id   AF-A0A9E2HM92-F1
#
_cell.length_a   1.000
_cell.length_b   1.000
_cell.length_c   1.000
_cell.angle_alpha   90.00
_cell.angle_beta   90.00
_cell.angle_gamma   90.00
#
_symmetry.space_group_name_H-M   'P 1'
#
loop_
_entity.id
_entity.type
_entity.pdbx_description
1 polymer ?
#
loop_
_entity_poly.entity_id
_entity_poly.type
_entity_poly.pdbx_seq_one_letter_code
_entity_poly.pdbx_strand_id
1 'polypeptide(L)'
;MKMQDIHERKILGGALVILGLSLGGAAAVASLLALDHMAMTAAMCGPTLGHCVRCVAAASLWVAALGTAGSGLFLLRPRPALLQTA
;
A
#
# COMPACT_ATOMS: atom_id res chain seq x y z
N MET A 1 -18.19 -22.47 -15.38
CA MET A 1 -17.10 -21.48 -15.55
C MET A 1 -17.21 -20.25 -14.64
N LYS A 2 -18.41 -19.68 -14.38
CA LYS A 2 -18.56 -18.46 -13.54
C LYS A 2 -18.08 -18.59 -12.08
N MET A 3 -18.08 -19.79 -11.48
CA MET A 3 -17.62 -19.97 -10.08
C MET A 3 -16.10 -19.99 -9.91
N GLN A 4 -15.33 -20.49 -10.89
CA GLN A 4 -13.86 -20.48 -10.84
C GLN A 4 -13.34 -19.03 -10.84
N ASP A 5 -13.90 -18.18 -11.70
CA ASP A 5 -13.55 -16.76 -11.83
C ASP A 5 -13.79 -15.96 -10.53
N ILE A 6 -14.87 -16.27 -9.80
CA ILE A 6 -15.18 -15.64 -8.50
C ILE A 6 -14.20 -16.10 -7.41
N HIS A 7 -13.79 -17.37 -7.42
CA HIS A 7 -12.84 -17.90 -6.46
C HIS A 7 -11.43 -17.34 -6.70
N GLU A 8 -10.99 -17.28 -7.96
CA GLU A 8 -9.70 -16.69 -8.36
C GLU A 8 -9.63 -15.21 -8.00
N ARG A 9 -10.70 -14.44 -8.25
CA ARG A 9 -10.79 -13.03 -7.81
C ARG A 9 -10.66 -12.86 -6.31
N LYS A 10 -11.26 -13.77 -5.51
CA LYS A 10 -11.15 -13.71 -4.05
C LYS A 10 -9.73 -14.02 -3.57
N ILE A 11 -9.08 -15.03 -4.16
CA ILE A 11 -7.68 -15.37 -3.83
C ILE A 11 -6.75 -14.22 -4.20
N LEU A 12 -6.88 -13.70 -5.42
CA LEU A 12 -6.04 -12.59 -5.90
C LEU A 12 -6.27 -11.32 -5.07
N GLY A 13 -7.55 -11.00 -4.78
CA GLY A 13 -7.91 -9.86 -3.93
C GLY A 13 -7.35 -9.98 -2.52
N GLY A 14 -7.45 -11.16 -1.90
CA GLY A 14 -6.86 -11.44 -0.59
C GLY A 14 -5.32 -11.33 -0.59
N ALA A 15 -4.66 -11.88 -1.61
CA ALA A 15 -3.21 -11.79 -1.76
C ALA A 15 -2.74 -10.33 -1.89
N LEU A 16 -3.47 -9.50 -2.64
CA LEU A 16 -3.17 -8.06 -2.79
C LEU A 16 -3.33 -7.28 -1.48
N VAL A 17 -4.30 -7.65 -0.64
CA VAL A 17 -4.47 -7.05 0.69
C VAL A 17 -3.31 -7.43 1.62
N ILE A 18 -2.92 -8.71 1.66
CA ILE A 18 -1.78 -9.18 2.46
C ILE A 18 -0.49 -8.50 2.01
N LEU A 19 -0.26 -8.44 0.69
CA LEU A 19 0.90 -7.76 0.12
C LEU A 19 0.92 -6.29 0.52
N GLY A 20 -0.22 -5.60 0.46
CA GLY A 20 -0.36 -4.21 0.91
C GLY A 20 -0.08 -4.01 2.40
N LEU A 21 -0.51 -4.93 3.26
CA LEU A 21 -0.19 -4.91 4.70
C LEU A 21 1.32 -5.09 4.94
N SER A 22 1.97 -6.02 4.23
CA SER A 22 3.42 -6.22 4.32
C SER A 22 4.20 -5.00 3.83
N LEU A 23 3.79 -4.39 2.71
CA LEU A 23 4.39 -3.14 2.23
C LEU A 23 4.13 -1.98 3.20
N GLY A 24 2.94 -1.91 3.81
CA GLY A 24 2.62 -0.89 4.82
C GLY A 24 3.49 -1.00 6.06
N GLY A 25 3.78 -2.23 6.52
CA GLY A 25 4.74 -2.49 7.59
C GLY A 25 6.15 -2.00 7.23
N ALA A 26 6.63 -2.33 6.02
CA ALA A 26 7.92 -1.85 5.53
C ALA A 26 7.95 -0.32 5.41
N ALA A 27 6.86 0.31 4.98
CA ALA A 27 6.72 1.76 4.91
C ALA A 27 6.80 2.40 6.30
N ALA A 28 6.16 1.82 7.32
CA ALA A 28 6.22 2.32 8.69
C ALA A 28 7.65 2.29 9.24
N VAL A 29 8.37 1.18 9.06
CA VAL A 29 9.78 1.07 9.48
C VAL A 29 10.66 2.06 8.71
N ALA A 30 10.44 2.22 7.41
CA ALA A 30 11.15 3.20 6.60
C ALA A 30 10.87 4.65 7.05
N SER A 31 9.64 4.96 7.45
CA SER A 31 9.27 6.26 8.03
C SER A 31 9.97 6.50 9.37
N LEU A 32 10.03 5.50 10.26
CA LEU A 32 10.76 5.57 11.53
C LEU A 32 12.25 5.85 11.30
N LEU A 33 12.89 5.14 10.36
CA LEU A 33 14.28 5.38 9.98
C LEU A 33 14.50 6.76 9.34
N ALA A 34 13.52 7.26 8.58
CA ALA A 34 13.57 8.61 8.01
C ALA A 34 13.42 9.70 9.08
N LEU A 35 12.56 9.49 10.09
CA LEU A 35 12.41 10.37 11.26
C LEU A 35 13.70 10.44 12.08
N ASP A 36 14.29 9.29 12.37
CA ASP A 36 15.55 9.21 13.13
C ASP A 36 16.71 9.86 12.36
N HIS A 37 16.74 9.68 11.04
CA HIS A 37 17.68 10.38 10.17
C HIS A 37 17.46 11.90 10.20
N MET A 38 16.22 12.38 10.08
CA MET A 38 15.92 13.81 10.18
C MET A 38 16.31 14.38 11.55
N ALA A 39 16.13 13.63 12.65
CA ALA A 39 16.54 14.08 13.98
C ALA A 39 18.06 14.27 14.07
N MET A 40 18.86 13.39 13.46
CA MET A 40 20.32 13.50 13.44
C MET A 40 20.85 14.51 12.43
N THR A 41 20.16 14.71 11.30
CA THR A 41 20.62 15.55 10.18
C THR A 41 19.74 16.77 9.96
N ALA A 42 18.99 17.22 10.97
CA ALA A 42 18.03 18.33 10.85
C ALA A 42 18.66 19.61 10.27
N ALA A 43 19.92 19.89 10.60
CA ALA A 43 20.66 21.03 10.08
C ALA A 43 21.03 20.92 8.58
N MET A 44 21.08 19.70 8.04
CA MET A 44 21.39 19.39 6.63
C MET A 44 20.12 19.15 5.80
N CYS A 45 19.05 18.69 6.45
CA CYS A 45 17.71 18.55 5.87
C CYS A 45 16.86 19.75 6.30
N GLY A 46 17.24 20.95 5.87
CA GLY A 46 16.43 22.15 6.09
C GLY A 46 15.12 22.09 5.29
N PRO A 47 14.08 22.87 5.67
CA PRO A 47 12.79 22.93 4.97
C PRO A 47 12.89 23.37 3.50
N THR A 48 14.05 23.86 3.09
CA THR A 48 14.37 24.36 1.75
C THR A 48 15.31 23.43 0.95
N LEU A 49 15.98 22.47 1.60
CA LEU A 49 16.83 21.48 0.93
C LEU A 49 15.95 20.30 0.53
N GLY A 50 15.91 20.00 -0.76
CA GLY A 50 14.97 19.06 -1.38
C GLY A 50 14.84 17.73 -0.61
N HIS A 51 13.64 17.15 -0.65
CA HIS A 51 13.32 15.89 0.03
C HIS A 51 14.42 14.85 -0.19
N CYS A 52 15.00 14.34 0.90
CA CYS A 52 16.06 13.34 0.79
C CYS A 52 15.49 12.02 0.25
N VAL A 53 16.34 11.23 -0.42
CA VAL A 53 15.94 9.97 -1.08
C VAL A 53 15.20 9.02 -0.13
N ARG A 54 15.52 9.05 1.17
CA ARG A 54 14.82 8.28 2.21
C ARG A 54 13.37 8.71 2.42
N CYS A 55 13.06 10.01 2.38
CA CYS A 55 11.69 10.52 2.45
C CYS A 55 10.88 10.12 1.22
N VAL A 56 11.49 10.22 0.04
CA VAL A 56 10.86 9.80 -1.23
C VAL A 56 10.58 8.30 -1.21
N ALA A 57 11.54 7.49 -0.75
CA ALA A 57 11.38 6.05 -0.61
C ALA A 57 10.22 5.71 0.35
N ALA A 58 10.18 6.31 1.55
CA ALA A 58 9.10 6.09 2.51
C ALA A 58 7.71 6.49 1.93
N ALA A 59 7.62 7.63 1.25
CA ALA A 59 6.38 8.06 0.59
C ALA A 59 5.95 7.09 -0.53
N SER A 60 6.89 6.66 -1.37
CA SER A 60 6.60 5.71 -2.46
C SER A 60 6.11 4.35 -1.94
N LEU A 61 6.66 3.89 -0.81
CA LEU A 61 6.24 2.65 -0.13
C LEU A 61 4.81 2.78 0.41
N TRP A 62 4.43 3.93 0.99
CA TRP A 62 3.06 4.20 1.41
C TRP A 62 2.07 4.21 0.24
N VAL A 63 2.42 4.87 -0.87
CA VAL A 63 1.60 4.88 -2.08
C VAL A 63 1.44 3.47 -2.65
N ALA A 64 2.52 2.70 -2.69
CA ALA A 64 2.48 1.30 -3.14
C ALA A 64 1.58 0.45 -2.24
N ALA A 65 1.73 0.54 -0.91
CA ALA A 65 0.91 -0.19 0.06
C ALA A 65 -0.58 0.12 -0.09
N LEU A 66 -0.94 1.41 -0.21
CA LEU A 66 -2.31 1.86 -0.40
C LEU A 66 -2.87 1.40 -1.75
N GLY A 67 -2.08 1.48 -2.82
CA GLY A 67 -2.46 1.00 -4.15
C GLY A 67 -2.75 -0.50 -4.18
N THR A 68 -1.85 -1.31 -3.62
CA THR A 68 -2.03 -2.77 -3.56
C THR A 68 -3.21 -3.16 -2.67
N ALA A 69 -3.34 -2.57 -1.48
CA ALA A 69 -4.46 -2.86 -0.59
C ALA A 69 -5.81 -2.40 -1.18
N GLY A 70 -5.86 -1.20 -1.77
CA GLY A 70 -7.05 -0.66 -2.41
C GLY A 70 -7.51 -1.48 -3.61
N SER A 71 -6.58 -1.93 -4.46
CA SER A 71 -6.89 -2.82 -5.58
C SER A 71 -7.41 -4.18 -5.11
N GLY A 72 -6.84 -4.75 -4.04
CA GLY A 72 -7.33 -5.98 -3.42
C GLY A 72 -8.75 -5.84 -2.85
N LEU A 73 -9.01 -4.76 -2.10
CA LEU A 73 -10.35 -4.44 -1.59
C LEU A 73 -11.37 -4.21 -2.72
N PHE A 74 -10.97 -3.55 -3.80
CA PHE A 74 -11.83 -3.34 -4.97
C PHE A 74 -12.20 -4.66 -5.65
N LEU A 75 -11.27 -5.60 -5.75
CA LEU A 75 -11.52 -6.94 -6.29
C LEU A 75 -12.44 -7.78 -5.40
N LEU A 76 -12.34 -7.60 -4.08
CA LEU A 76 -13.17 -8.29 -3.08
C LEU A 76 -14.57 -7.68 -2.94
N ARG A 77 -14.81 -6.46 -3.43
CA ARG A 77 -16.08 -5.76 -3.29
C ARG A 77 -17.18 -6.49 -4.09
N PRO A 78 -18.32 -6.86 -3.46
CA PRO A 78 -19.40 -7.55 -4.16
C PRO A 78 -19.96 -6.65 -5.26
N ARG A 79 -20.01 -7.17 -6.50
CA ARG A 79 -20.63 -6.46 -7.63
C ARG A 79 -22.15 -6.56 -7.51
N PRO A 80 -22.89 -5.43 -7.44
CA PRO A 80 -24.34 -5.45 -7.29
C PRO A 80 -25.06 -6.15 -8.45
N ALA A 81 -24.47 -6.15 -9.64
CA ALA A 81 -25.01 -6.83 -10.82
C ALA A 81 -25.10 -8.38 -10.71
N LEU A 82 -24.41 -9.01 -9.75
CA LEU A 82 -24.51 -10.45 -9.48
C LEU A 82 -25.52 -10.79 -8.38
N LEU A 83 -25.97 -9.80 -7.60
CA LEU A 83 -26.99 -9.97 -6.56
C LEU A 83 -28.42 -9.84 -7.09
N GLN A 84 -28.60 -9.23 -8.27
CA GLN A 84 -29.92 -9.02 -8.89
C GLN A 84 -30.44 -10.24 -9.69
N THR A 85 -29.63 -11.29 -9.86
CA THR A 85 -30.00 -12.49 -10.61
C THR A 85 -30.02 -13.76 -9.74
N ALA A 86 -30.00 -13.63 -8.41
CA ALA A 86 -30.09 -14.74 -7.47
C ALA A 86 -31.47 -14.80 -6.84
#